data_AF-A0A7C4BGL1-F1
#
_entry.id   AF-A0A7C4BGL1-F1
#
_cell.length_a   1.000
_cell.length_b   1.000
_cell.length_c   1.000
_cell.angle_alpha   90.00
_cell.angle_beta   90.00
_cell.angle_gamma   90.00
#
_symmetry.space_group_name_H-M   'P 1'
#
loop_
_entity.id
_entity.type
_entity.pdbx_description
1 polymer ?
#
loop_
_entity_poly.entity_id
_entity_poly.type
_entity_poly.pdbx_seq_one_letter_code
_entity_poly.pdbx_strand_id
1 'polypeptide(L)'
;MITSIAHVCFGVPDLQRSESFYRDILGFAPAYDFVNDSGKRFGTCLYAGGRTFVELFVSSLPPSEQGHRHVCFEVDDIHAEVARLRKAGIEVTDPKTGSDRSLSAWLKDPDGNRIELQQYAPDSKQTLWLARVSARPVSGAG
;
A
#
# COMPACT_ATOMS: atom_id res chain seq x y z
N MET A 1 -19.61 -13.68 2.88
CA MET A 1 -19.17 -13.03 1.62
C MET A 1 -17.98 -12.12 1.92
N ILE A 2 -16.97 -12.11 1.05
CA ILE A 2 -15.81 -11.19 1.13
C ILE A 2 -16.14 -9.92 0.33
N THR A 3 -15.81 -8.74 0.85
CA THR A 3 -16.22 -7.45 0.24
C THR A 3 -15.09 -6.65 -0.37
N SER A 4 -13.91 -6.62 0.26
CA SER A 4 -12.70 -5.94 -0.23
C SER A 4 -11.47 -6.48 0.48
N ILE A 5 -10.29 -6.04 0.03
CA ILE A 5 -9.08 -6.08 0.87
C ILE A 5 -9.32 -5.09 2.02
N ALA A 6 -9.11 -5.54 3.27
CA ALA A 6 -9.22 -4.69 4.45
C ALA A 6 -7.86 -4.11 4.83
N HIS A 7 -6.84 -4.97 4.89
CA HIS A 7 -5.47 -4.59 5.19
C HIS A 7 -4.48 -5.49 4.45
N VAL A 8 -3.24 -5.03 4.40
CA VAL A 8 -2.05 -5.85 4.11
C VAL A 8 -1.20 -5.90 5.36
N CYS A 9 -0.55 -7.04 5.61
CA CYS A 9 0.27 -7.26 6.79
C CYS A 9 1.71 -7.58 6.37
N PHE A 10 2.68 -6.89 6.97
CA PHE A 10 4.11 -7.12 6.79
C PHE A 10 4.75 -7.57 8.10
N GLY A 11 5.59 -8.59 7.99
CA GLY A 11 6.56 -8.94 9.02
C GLY A 11 7.78 -8.03 8.90
N VAL A 12 8.18 -7.37 9.99
CA VAL A 12 9.30 -6.44 10.00
C VAL A 12 10.27 -6.80 11.14
N PRO A 13 11.60 -6.79 10.90
CA PRO A 13 12.58 -7.09 11.95
C PRO A 13 12.72 -5.94 12.96
N ASP A 14 12.39 -4.71 12.56
CA ASP A 14 12.43 -3.51 13.39
C ASP A 14 11.16 -2.70 13.19
N LEU A 15 10.24 -2.82 14.16
CA LEU A 15 8.93 -2.16 14.10
C LEU A 15 9.05 -0.63 14.01
N GLN A 16 9.98 -0.04 14.76
CA GLN A 16 10.11 1.42 14.84
C GLN A 16 10.67 1.99 13.52
N ARG A 17 11.65 1.32 12.93
CA ARG A 17 12.24 1.69 11.64
C ARG A 17 11.20 1.62 10.54
N SER A 18 10.47 0.50 10.45
CA SER A 18 9.49 0.30 9.38
C SER A 18 8.29 1.24 9.58
N GLU A 19 7.77 1.38 10.80
CA GLU A 19 6.71 2.35 11.08
C GLU A 19 7.10 3.77 10.65
N SER A 20 8.32 4.22 10.95
CA SER A 20 8.78 5.56 10.57
C SER A 20 8.84 5.73 9.05
N PHE A 21 9.19 4.69 8.30
CA PHE A 21 9.10 4.72 6.84
C PHE A 21 7.65 4.86 6.36
N TYR A 22 6.75 3.96 6.79
CA TYR A 22 5.37 4.00 6.31
C TYR A 22 4.62 5.28 6.75
N ARG A 23 4.93 5.81 7.93
CA ARG A 23 4.36 7.06 8.45
C ARG A 23 4.98 8.30 7.82
N ASP A 24 6.30 8.46 7.94
CA ASP A 24 6.96 9.73 7.65
C ASP A 24 7.37 9.85 6.17
N ILE A 25 7.61 8.73 5.49
CA ILE A 25 7.98 8.71 4.07
C ILE A 25 6.75 8.50 3.19
N LEU A 26 5.97 7.44 3.43
CA LEU A 26 4.75 7.17 2.64
C LEU A 26 3.52 7.98 3.08
N GLY A 27 3.58 8.63 4.24
CA GLY A 27 2.52 9.54 4.69
C GLY A 27 1.31 8.84 5.30
N PHE A 28 1.41 7.57 5.69
CA PHE A 28 0.29 6.86 6.32
C PHE A 28 0.06 7.35 7.75
N ALA A 29 -1.20 7.43 8.16
CA ALA A 29 -1.56 7.93 9.49
C ALA A 29 -1.56 6.78 10.51
N PRO A 30 -0.98 6.94 11.71
CA PRO A 30 -1.13 5.95 12.76
C PRO A 30 -2.59 5.73 13.14
N ALA A 31 -3.04 4.46 13.21
CA ALA A 31 -4.39 4.12 13.60
C ALA A 31 -4.44 3.58 15.04
N TYR A 32 -3.77 2.46 15.30
CA TYR A 32 -3.70 1.85 16.63
C TYR A 32 -2.53 0.86 16.74
N ASP A 33 -2.14 0.55 17.98
CA ASP A 33 -1.07 -0.40 18.30
C ASP A 33 -1.59 -1.77 18.73
N PHE A 34 -0.78 -2.79 18.46
CA PHE A 34 -0.95 -4.12 19.02
C PHE A 34 0.00 -4.30 20.21
N VAL A 35 -0.59 -4.48 21.39
CA VAL A 35 0.11 -4.59 22.67
C VAL A 35 -0.35 -5.87 23.35
N ASN A 36 0.59 -6.66 23.88
CA ASN A 36 0.27 -7.89 24.59
C ASN A 36 -0.09 -7.62 26.07
N ASP A 37 -0.47 -8.67 26.81
CA ASP A 37 -0.85 -8.57 28.23
C ASP A 37 0.25 -8.01 29.14
N SER A 38 1.52 -8.07 28.74
CA SER A 38 2.65 -7.50 29.49
C SER A 38 2.95 -6.04 29.11
N GLY A 39 2.12 -5.40 28.29
CA GLY A 39 2.33 -4.01 27.85
C GLY A 39 3.38 -3.85 26.74
N LYS A 40 3.89 -4.94 26.16
CA LYS A 40 4.87 -4.88 25.07
C LYS A 40 4.17 -4.66 23.74
N ARG A 41 4.49 -3.55 23.06
CA ARG A 41 4.11 -3.29 21.66
C ARG A 41 4.81 -4.30 20.74
N PHE A 42 4.05 -5.02 19.92
CA PHE A 42 4.56 -6.02 18.99
C PHE A 42 4.05 -5.84 17.56
N GLY A 43 3.16 -4.87 17.34
CA GLY A 43 2.76 -4.43 16.01
C GLY A 43 2.08 -3.06 16.04
N THR A 44 1.86 -2.50 14.85
CA THR A 44 1.13 -1.26 14.62
C THR A 44 0.27 -1.34 13.37
N CYS A 45 -0.85 -0.64 13.38
CA CYS A 45 -1.74 -0.47 12.24
C CYS A 45 -1.71 0.98 11.76
N LEU A 46 -1.53 1.18 10.45
CA LEU A 46 -1.45 2.47 9.78
C LEU A 46 -2.56 2.59 8.75
N TYR A 47 -3.24 3.73 8.71
CA TYR A 47 -4.26 4.06 7.72
C TYR A 47 -3.61 4.50 6.40
N ALA A 48 -3.88 3.78 5.32
CA ALA A 48 -3.30 3.97 3.99
C ALA A 48 -4.31 4.57 2.98
N GLY A 49 -5.36 5.23 3.49
CA GLY A 49 -6.40 5.85 2.66
C GLY A 49 -7.60 4.95 2.37
N GLY A 50 -8.71 5.57 1.97
CA GLY A 50 -9.97 4.88 1.69
C GLY A 50 -10.44 4.01 2.85
N ARG A 51 -10.46 2.69 2.64
CA ARG A 51 -10.79 1.66 3.65
C ARG A 51 -9.64 0.70 3.90
N THR A 52 -8.41 1.09 3.56
CA THR A 52 -7.25 0.21 3.53
C THR A 52 -6.27 0.56 4.64
N PHE A 53 -5.75 -0.48 5.29
CA PHE A 53 -4.75 -0.36 6.34
C PHE A 53 -3.48 -1.16 6.02
N VAL A 54 -2.38 -0.78 6.65
CA VAL A 54 -1.11 -1.53 6.67
C VAL A 54 -0.82 -1.93 8.10
N GLU A 55 -0.68 -3.23 8.34
CA GLU A 55 -0.23 -3.77 9.62
C GLU A 55 1.24 -4.14 9.54
N LEU A 56 2.00 -3.75 10.55
CA LEU A 56 3.40 -4.13 10.72
C LEU A 56 3.52 -4.93 12.02
N PHE A 57 4.08 -6.13 11.95
CA PHE A 57 4.34 -6.98 13.13
C PHE A 57 5.81 -7.37 13.20
N VAL A 58 6.34 -7.43 14.42
CA VAL A 58 7.72 -7.91 14.63
C VAL A 58 7.84 -9.35 14.14
N SER A 59 8.75 -9.59 13.20
CA SER A 59 8.98 -10.89 12.59
C SER A 59 10.45 -11.07 12.18
N SER A 60 10.93 -12.30 12.22
CA SER A 60 12.26 -12.68 11.71
C SER A 60 12.23 -13.19 10.27
N LEU A 61 11.05 -13.27 9.64
CA LEU A 61 10.91 -13.75 8.26
C LEU A 61 11.40 -12.67 7.27
N PRO A 62 12.29 -13.02 6.32
CA PRO A 62 12.71 -12.07 5.29
C PRO A 62 11.54 -11.77 4.32
N PRO A 63 11.52 -10.60 3.66
CA PRO A 63 10.48 -10.22 2.68
C PRO A 63 10.15 -11.29 1.63
N SER A 64 11.16 -12.03 1.15
CA SER A 64 11.00 -13.09 0.15
C SER A 64 10.11 -14.24 0.62
N GLU A 65 9.88 -14.36 1.92
CA GLU A 65 9.10 -15.44 2.55
C GLU A 65 7.75 -14.94 3.09
N GLN A 66 7.37 -13.67 2.87
CA GLN A 66 6.13 -13.07 3.40
C GLN A 66 4.89 -13.33 2.52
N GLY A 67 4.95 -14.26 1.58
CA GLY A 67 3.79 -14.75 0.82
C GLY A 67 3.20 -13.80 -0.24
N HIS A 68 3.82 -12.65 -0.49
CA HIS A 68 3.39 -11.70 -1.51
C HIS A 68 4.56 -11.26 -2.40
N ARG A 69 4.26 -10.89 -3.65
CA ARG A 69 5.29 -10.45 -4.63
C ARG A 69 5.60 -8.95 -4.52
N HIS A 70 4.60 -8.15 -4.18
CA HIS A 70 4.62 -6.71 -3.94
C HIS A 70 3.26 -6.26 -3.42
N VAL A 71 3.20 -5.06 -2.85
CA VAL A 71 1.95 -4.31 -2.63
C VAL A 71 1.90 -3.13 -3.61
N CYS A 72 0.70 -2.75 -4.05
CA CYS A 72 0.50 -1.58 -4.89
C CYS A 72 -0.41 -0.58 -4.16
N PHE A 73 0.00 0.69 -4.11
CA PHE A 73 -0.80 1.79 -3.59
C PHE A 73 -1.17 2.75 -4.73
N GLU A 74 -2.43 3.18 -4.74
CA GLU A 74 -2.93 4.15 -5.71
C GLU A 74 -2.48 5.57 -5.32
N VAL A 75 -2.09 6.37 -6.31
CA VAL A 75 -1.70 7.77 -6.14
C VAL A 75 -2.40 8.66 -7.16
N ASP A 76 -2.75 9.88 -6.75
CA ASP A 76 -3.46 10.83 -7.61
C ASP A 76 -2.55 11.42 -8.71
N ASP A 77 -1.31 11.75 -8.35
CA ASP A 77 -0.27 12.27 -9.25
C ASP A 77 1.07 11.55 -9.00
N ILE A 78 1.38 10.59 -9.86
CA ILE A 78 2.59 9.78 -9.74
C ILE A 78 3.86 10.58 -9.99
N HIS A 79 3.82 11.63 -10.82
CA HIS A 79 5.01 12.43 -11.11
C HIS A 79 5.37 13.31 -9.91
N ALA A 80 4.37 13.94 -9.29
CA ALA A 80 4.55 14.70 -8.07
C ALA A 80 5.02 13.81 -6.92
N GLU A 81 4.43 12.62 -6.78
CA GLU A 81 4.76 11.70 -5.69
C GLU A 81 6.17 11.11 -5.83
N VAL A 82 6.57 10.69 -7.05
CA VAL A 82 7.94 10.24 -7.31
C VAL A 82 8.94 11.36 -7.01
N ALA A 83 8.64 12.62 -7.37
CA ALA A 83 9.51 13.75 -7.06
C ALA A 83 9.63 13.99 -5.54
N ARG A 84 8.51 13.91 -4.81
CA ARG A 84 8.48 14.04 -3.34
C ARG A 84 9.33 12.98 -2.66
N LEU A 85 9.16 11.71 -3.04
CA LEU A 85 9.90 10.59 -2.47
C LEU A 85 11.41 10.67 -2.78
N ARG A 86 11.78 11.01 -4.02
CA ARG A 86 13.19 11.24 -4.39
C ARG A 86 13.81 12.39 -3.57
N LYS A 87 13.07 13.46 -3.31
CA LYS A 87 13.53 14.56 -2.45
C LYS A 87 13.73 14.12 -0.99
N ALA A 88 12.97 13.13 -0.53
CA ALA A 88 13.16 12.50 0.77
C ALA A 88 14.30 11.45 0.80
N GLY A 89 15.06 11.31 -0.30
CA GLY A 89 16.20 10.39 -0.39
C GLY A 89 15.83 8.95 -0.75
N ILE A 90 14.59 8.71 -1.18
CA ILE A 90 14.13 7.37 -1.57
C ILE A 90 14.43 7.12 -3.05
N GLU A 91 15.02 5.95 -3.34
CA GLU A 91 15.16 5.49 -4.70
C GLU A 91 13.80 5.02 -5.24
N VAL A 92 13.33 5.69 -6.28
CA VAL A 92 12.07 5.37 -6.97
C VAL A 92 12.32 5.36 -8.46
N THR A 93 11.81 4.36 -9.18
CA THR A 93 11.93 4.31 -10.66
C THR A 93 11.15 5.43 -11.32
N ASP A 94 11.48 5.77 -12.57
CA ASP A 94 10.65 6.67 -13.35
C ASP A 94 9.25 6.07 -13.60
N PRO A 95 8.18 6.89 -13.61
CA PRO A 95 6.86 6.44 -14.01
C PRO A 95 6.86 5.86 -15.43
N LYS A 96 6.21 4.71 -15.60
CA LYS A 96 6.05 4.04 -16.90
C LYS A 96 4.62 3.56 -17.08
N THR A 97 4.10 3.65 -18.30
CA THR A 97 2.78 3.12 -18.64
C THR A 97 2.82 1.60 -18.75
N GLY A 98 2.00 0.92 -17.96
CA GLY A 98 1.80 -0.53 -18.01
C GLY A 98 0.89 -0.97 -19.15
N SER A 99 0.82 -2.29 -19.38
CA SER A 99 -0.10 -2.87 -20.38
C SER A 99 -1.58 -2.78 -19.97
N ASP A 100 -1.85 -2.39 -18.74
CA ASP A 100 -3.16 -2.03 -18.20
C ASP A 100 -3.53 -0.56 -18.45
N ARG A 101 -2.61 0.22 -19.04
CA ARG A 101 -2.70 1.66 -19.32
C ARG A 101 -2.64 2.57 -18.08
N SER A 102 -2.24 2.03 -16.93
CA SER A 102 -1.92 2.84 -15.75
C SER A 102 -0.47 3.31 -15.79
N LEU A 103 -0.15 4.41 -15.10
CA LEU A 103 1.24 4.75 -14.80
C LEU A 103 1.66 4.02 -13.53
N SER A 104 2.88 3.45 -13.54
CA SER A 104 3.46 2.77 -12.39
C SER A 104 4.90 3.22 -12.12
N ALA A 105 5.26 3.29 -10.85
CA ALA A 105 6.62 3.54 -10.36
C ALA A 105 6.91 2.61 -9.17
N TRP A 106 8.17 2.23 -8.97
CA TRP A 106 8.56 1.20 -8.01
C TRP A 106 9.57 1.72 -7.01
N LEU A 107 9.42 1.29 -5.77
CA LEU A 107 10.35 1.52 -4.67
C LEU A 107 10.41 0.28 -3.75
N LYS A 108 11.28 0.35 -2.75
CA LYS A 108 11.35 -0.64 -1.67
C LYS A 108 11.20 0.05 -0.33
N ASP A 109 10.61 -0.66 0.62
CA ASP A 109 10.69 -0.27 2.03
C ASP A 109 12.08 -0.59 2.63
N PRO A 110 12.35 -0.23 3.90
CA PRO A 110 13.63 -0.47 4.55
C PRO A 110 14.01 -1.95 4.68
N ASP A 111 13.03 -2.84 4.61
CA ASP A 111 13.22 -4.28 4.77
C ASP A 111 13.44 -4.97 3.42
N GLY A 112 13.07 -4.32 2.31
CA GLY A 112 13.21 -4.81 0.94
C GLY A 112 11.90 -5.25 0.29
N ASN A 113 10.75 -5.04 0.95
CA ASN A 113 9.43 -5.28 0.38
C ASN A 113 9.25 -4.39 -0.85
N ARG A 114 8.78 -5.00 -1.94
CA ARG A 114 8.55 -4.28 -3.20
C ARG A 114 7.22 -3.54 -3.10
N ILE A 115 7.27 -2.23 -3.33
CA ILE A 115 6.10 -1.35 -3.36
C ILE A 115 5.97 -0.79 -4.78
N GLU A 116 4.76 -0.87 -5.32
CA GLU A 116 4.35 -0.18 -6.54
C GLU A 116 3.47 1.02 -6.16
N LEU A 117 3.69 2.14 -6.83
CA LEU A 117 2.77 3.26 -6.87
C LEU A 117 2.09 3.24 -8.22
N GLN A 118 0.78 3.42 -8.25
CA GLN A 118 0.01 3.35 -9.47
C GLN A 118 -0.98 4.51 -9.58
N GLN A 119 -0.99 5.17 -10.73
CA GLN A 119 -2.01 6.16 -11.07
C GLN A 119 -2.86 5.63 -12.22
N TYR A 120 -4.17 5.49 -11.98
CA TYR A 120 -5.10 5.07 -13.01
C TYR A 120 -5.33 6.18 -14.02
N ALA A 121 -5.06 5.88 -15.30
CA ALA A 121 -5.52 6.72 -16.39
C ALA A 121 -7.06 6.61 -16.54
N PRO A 122 -7.72 7.62 -17.14
CA PRO A 122 -9.16 7.56 -17.44
C PRO A 122 -9.56 6.35 -18.29
N ASP A 123 -8.65 5.90 -19.17
CA ASP A 123 -8.86 4.72 -20.00
C ASP A 123 -8.15 3.46 -19.46
N SER A 124 -7.61 3.48 -18.24
CA SER A 124 -7.01 2.27 -17.63
C SER A 124 -8.00 1.11 -17.58
N LYS A 125 -7.51 -0.14 -17.62
CA LYS A 125 -8.38 -1.33 -17.54
C LYS A 125 -9.20 -1.33 -16.25
N GLN A 126 -8.64 -0.80 -15.16
CA GLN A 126 -9.25 -0.66 -13.85
C GLN A 126 -10.39 0.37 -13.88
N THR A 127 -10.13 1.58 -14.38
CA THR A 127 -11.15 2.63 -14.50
C THR A 127 -12.31 2.17 -15.38
N LEU A 128 -12.02 1.54 -16.53
CA LEU A 128 -13.07 1.01 -17.41
C LEU A 128 -13.90 -0.11 -16.74
N TRP A 129 -13.26 -0.96 -15.94
CA TRP A 129 -13.97 -2.00 -15.19
C TRP A 129 -14.85 -1.39 -14.10
N LEU A 130 -14.34 -0.42 -13.33
CA LEU A 130 -15.07 0.28 -12.26
C LEU A 130 -16.29 1.03 -12.81
N ALA A 131 -16.15 1.70 -13.96
CA ALA A 131 -17.26 2.35 -14.64
C ALA A 131 -18.36 1.34 -15.04
N ARG A 132 -17.97 0.15 -15.52
CA ARG A 132 -18.91 -0.92 -15.91
C ARG A 132 -19.73 -1.46 -14.74
N VAL A 133 -19.11 -1.64 -13.57
CA VAL A 133 -19.82 -2.21 -12.40
C VAL A 133 -20.64 -1.15 -11.66
N SER A 134 -20.20 0.10 -11.65
CA SER A 134 -20.95 1.22 -11.06
C SER A 134 -22.22 1.56 -11.85
N ALA A 135 -22.23 1.29 -13.16
CA ALA A 135 -23.37 1.50 -14.05
C ALA A 135 -24.41 0.37 -14.03
N ARG A 136 -24.17 -0.75 -13.33
CA ARG A 136 -25.16 -1.82 -13.20
C ARG A 136 -26.19 -1.44 -12.13
N PRO A 137 -27.50 -1.41 -12.43
CA PRO A 137 -28.51 -1.28 -11.39
C PRO A 137 -28.32 -2.40 -10.37
N VAL A 138 -28.41 -2.08 -9.08
CA VAL A 138 -28.53 -3.10 -8.03
C VAL A 138 -29.81 -3.88 -8.34
N SER A 139 -29.68 -5.06 -8.96
CA SER A 139 -30.80 -5.96 -9.15
C SER A 139 -31.23 -6.47 -7.78
N GLY A 140 -32.30 -5.86 -7.26
CA GLY A 140 -33.22 -6.29 -6.21
C GLY A 140 -32.71 -7.29 -5.17
N ALA A 141 -32.60 -6.80 -3.93
CA ALA A 141 -33.03 -7.62 -2.80
C ALA A 141 -34.54 -7.89 -2.98
N GLY A 142 -34.87 -9.13 -3.34
CA GLY A 142 -36.21 -9.70 -3.27
C GLY A 142 -36.21 -10.82 -2.24
#